data_AF-A0A8T3RRW2-F1
#
_entry.id   AF-A0A8T3RRW2-F1
#
_cell.length_a   1.000
_cell.length_b   1.000
_cell.length_c   1.000
_cell.angle_alpha   90.00
_cell.angle_beta   90.00
_cell.angle_gamma   90.00
#
_symmetry.space_group_name_H-M   'P 1'
#
loop_
_entity.id
_entity.type
_entity.pdbx_description
1 polymer ?
#
loop_
_entity_poly.entity_id
_entity_poly.type
_entity_poly.pdbx_seq_one_letter_code
_entity_poly.pdbx_strand_id
1 'polypeptide(L)' 'CHLCDELLEDLEALGRGIDLDIIDVDSDPALVSRYGDRVPVP' A
#
# COMPACT_ATOMS: atom_id res chain seq x y z
N CYS A 1 -0.22 -3.89 8.25
CA CYS A 1 -1.67 -3.61 8.20
C CYS A 1 -2.28 -4.77 7.44
N HIS A 2 -3.26 -5.50 7.99
CA HIS A 2 -3.69 -6.77 7.41
C HIS A 2 -4.16 -6.64 5.95
N LEU A 3 -4.88 -5.57 5.62
CA LEU A 3 -5.33 -5.31 4.24
C LEU A 3 -4.17 -4.98 3.29
N CYS A 4 -3.10 -4.34 3.77
CA CYS A 4 -1.90 -4.12 2.95
C CYS A 4 -1.21 -5.44 2.63
N ASP A 5 -1.20 -6.37 3.58
CA ASP A 5 -0.60 -7.69 3.39
C ASP A 5 -1.41 -8.49 2.35
N GLU A 6 -2.75 -8.45 2.41
CA GLU A 6 -3.62 -9.07 1.38
C GLU A 6 -3.40 -8.48 -0.02
N LEU A 7 -3.32 -7.14 -0.15
CA LEU A 7 -3.06 -6.51 -1.44
C LEU A 7 -1.68 -6.89 -1.99
N LEU A 8 -0.66 -7.01 -1.13
CA LEU A 8 0.68 -7.44 -1.53
C LEU A 8 0.65 -8.86 -2.10
N GLU A 9 -0.04 -9.79 -1.44
CA GLU A 9 -0.21 -11.17 -1.91
C GLU A 9 -0.87 -11.23 -3.30
N ASP A 10 -1.92 -10.42 -3.51
CA ASP A 10 -2.60 -10.30 -4.80
C ASP A 10 -1.66 -9.74 -5.89
N LEU A 11 -0.86 -8.72 -5.56
CA LEU A 11 0.10 -8.11 -6.49
C LEU A 11 1.25 -9.07 -6.84
N GLU A 12 1.75 -9.84 -5.88
CA GLU A 12 2.75 -10.88 -6.11
C GLU A 12 2.20 -12.00 -7.02
N ALA A 13 0.92 -12.34 -6.88
CA ALA A 13 0.25 -13.33 -7.72
C ALA A 13 0.10 -12.90 -9.19
N LEU A 14 0.09 -11.59 -9.50
CA LEU A 14 0.08 -11.06 -10.87
C LEU A 14 1.40 -11.34 -11.62
N GLY A 15 2.44 -11.76 -10.91
CA GLY A 15 3.69 -12.24 -11.49
C GLY A 15 4.81 -11.22 -11.48
N ARG A 16 5.90 -11.57 -12.17
CA ARG A 16 7.19 -10.89 -12.03
C ARG A 16 7.26 -9.67 -12.96
N GLY A 17 7.60 -8.51 -12.41
CA GLY A 17 7.83 -7.27 -13.18
C GLY A 17 7.17 -6.02 -12.60
N ILE A 18 6.44 -6.12 -11.50
CA ILE A 18 5.93 -4.96 -10.76
C ILE A 18 6.99 -4.58 -9.73
N ASP A 19 7.54 -3.38 -9.86
CA ASP A 19 8.42 -2.78 -8.86
C ASP A 19 7.53 -2.06 -7.84
N LEU A 20 7.57 -2.51 -6.58
CA LEU A 20 6.69 -2.03 -5.51
C LEU A 20 7.52 -1.27 -4.48
N ASP A 21 7.07 -0.06 -4.18
CA ASP A 21 7.59 0.73 -3.07
C ASP A 21 6.51 0.90 -2.00
N ILE A 22 6.85 0.58 -0.76
CA ILE A 22 5.93 0.62 0.37
C ILE A 22 6.25 1.88 1.17
N ILE A 23 5.29 2.81 1.16
CA ILE A 23 5.41 4.08 1.87
C ILE A 23 4.56 4.02 3.14
N ASP A 24 5.18 4.31 4.29
CA ASP A 24 4.47 4.53 5.55
C ASP A 24 3.78 5.90 5.54
N VAL A 25 2.45 5.89 5.35
CA VAL A 25 1.66 7.12 5.29
C VAL A 25 1.44 7.74 6.67
N ASP A 26 1.56 6.99 7.76
CA ASP A 26 1.28 7.47 9.12
C ASP A 26 2.36 8.46 9.59
N SER A 27 3.55 8.38 8.98
CA SER A 27 4.69 9.26 9.26
C SER A 27 4.59 10.65 8.59
N ASP A 28 3.68 10.86 7.63
CA ASP A 28 3.52 12.14 6.93
C ASP A 28 2.07 12.67 7.03
N PRO A 29 1.83 13.78 7.74
CA PRO A 29 0.50 14.39 7.87
C PRO A 29 -0.21 14.70 6.53
N ALA A 30 0.55 15.02 5.47
CA ALA A 30 -0.01 15.25 4.15
C ALA A 30 -0.49 13.95 3.49
N LEU A 31 0.20 12.83 3.73
CA LEU A 31 -0.23 11.52 3.27
C LEU A 31 -1.42 10.99 4.08
N VAL A 32 -1.42 11.17 5.41
CA VAL A 32 -2.58 10.84 6.27
C VAL A 32 -3.83 11.56 5.77
N SER A 33 -3.74 12.87 5.54
CA SER A 33 -4.89 13.66 5.05
C SER A 33 -5.42 13.21 3.69
N ARG A 34 -4.56 12.60 2.86
CA ARG A 34 -4.90 12.22 1.49
C ARG A 34 -5.37 10.76 1.38
N TYR A 35 -4.78 9.88 2.18
CA TYR A 35 -4.88 8.43 2.03
C TYR A 35 -5.31 7.69 3.29
N GLY A 36 -5.25 8.27 4.50
CA GLY A 36 -5.43 7.58 5.79
C GLY A 36 -6.44 6.43 5.79
N ASP A 37 -7.75 6.72 5.78
CA ASP A 37 -8.81 5.70 5.79
C ASP A 37 -8.99 4.95 4.45
N ARG A 38 -8.18 5.27 3.46
CA ARG A 38 -8.22 4.68 2.10
C ARG A 38 -7.08 3.68 1.89
N VAL A 39 -6.17 3.52 2.85
CA VAL A 39 -5.11 2.53 2.81
C VAL A 39 -5.72 1.12 2.92
N PRO A 40 -5.27 0.14 2.12
CA PRO A 40 -4.24 0.24 1.07
C PRO A 40 -4.75 0.83 -0.25
N VAL A 41 -3.87 1.53 -0.98
CA VAL A 41 -4.12 2.04 -2.34
C VAL A 41 -3.08 1.48 -3.32
N PRO A 42 -3.48 1.01 -4.52
CA PRO A 42 -2.57 0.51 -5.55
C PRO A 42 -1.90 1.63 -6.38
#